data_AF-A0A498CNJ4-F1
#
_entry.id   AF-A0A498CNJ4-F1
#
_cell.length_a   1.000
_cell.length_b   1.000
_cell.length_c   1.000
_cell.angle_alpha   90.00
_cell.angle_beta   90.00
_cell.angle_gamma   90.00
#
_symmetry.space_group_name_H-M   'P 1'
#
loop_
_entity.id
_entity.type
_entity.pdbx_description
1 polymer ?
#
loop_
_entity_poly.entity_id
_entity_poly.type
_entity_poly.pdbx_seq_one_letter_code
_entity_poly.pdbx_strand_id
1 'polypeptide(L)'
;MLRQVVLQPCADPEAQDNYQHTIRNFVIARDIEPYLAPAEKDAVAKLYPDGRLRVWGVKDGIDGTIHRLWNKIRSGDIVFFSWKSVLHSKATITLTFQSDALSELLWNDKAFHNIYLLDDLQSVDISYKMFNRAAGYKENNILRGFRVLDEKRSESILEFFSYDCETEPSVEEISREECSEAIRNLWNQETLDKTAKRTERKEQVLLRRLLFGKKREETCAFCGKKYPVEFLTAAHIKRRADCTLEERKDVPSIVMPACRFGCDELYERGYLLVFDGKIVLNDQKWIPDSIREYVAPIAGRLCSCWSDATKGYFEAHNKKFGR
;
A
#
# COMPACT_ATOMS: atom_id res chain seq x y z
N MET A 1 11.97 7.65 13.79
CA MET A 1 11.49 8.90 13.14
C MET A 1 10.36 8.53 12.21
N LEU A 2 9.30 9.34 12.18
CA LEU A 2 8.16 9.13 11.28
C LEU A 2 8.57 9.58 9.86
N ARG A 3 8.26 8.76 8.85
CA ARG A 3 8.53 9.06 7.44
C ARG A 3 7.48 10.06 6.93
N GLN A 4 7.92 11.09 6.24
CA GLN A 4 7.03 12.04 5.59
C GLN A 4 6.72 11.63 4.14
N VAL A 5 5.57 12.08 3.66
CA VAL A 5 5.15 11.89 2.27
C VAL A 5 5.42 13.16 1.48
N VAL A 6 6.20 13.01 0.41
CA VAL A 6 6.47 14.02 -0.60
C VAL A 6 5.61 13.74 -1.82
N LEU A 7 4.96 14.78 -2.34
CA LEU A 7 4.19 14.72 -3.57
C LEU A 7 4.93 15.50 -4.65
N GLN A 8 5.30 14.80 -5.71
CA GLN A 8 6.03 15.31 -6.86
C GLN A 8 5.15 15.19 -8.12
N PRO A 9 4.37 16.23 -8.46
CA PRO A 9 3.70 16.26 -9.76
C PRO A 9 4.72 16.37 -10.89
N CYS A 10 4.53 15.57 -11.93
CA CYS A 10 5.34 15.52 -13.15
C CYS A 10 4.41 15.55 -14.37
N ALA A 11 3.50 16.51 -14.45
CA ALA A 11 2.49 16.52 -15.51
C ALA A 11 2.98 17.19 -16.79
N ASP A 12 3.97 18.07 -16.70
CA ASP A 12 4.56 18.78 -17.83
C ASP A 12 5.51 17.88 -18.64
N PRO A 13 5.70 18.17 -19.95
CA PRO A 13 6.56 17.35 -20.81
C PRO A 13 8.01 17.26 -20.34
N GLU A 14 8.59 18.37 -19.86
CA GLU A 14 9.96 18.42 -19.34
C GLU A 14 10.13 17.47 -18.15
N ALA A 15 9.20 17.50 -17.19
CA ALA A 15 9.22 16.58 -16.06
C ALA A 15 9.00 15.11 -16.48
N GLN A 16 8.19 14.84 -17.52
CA GLN A 16 8.01 13.48 -18.03
C GLN A 16 9.29 12.94 -18.68
N ASP A 17 9.97 13.76 -19.49
CA ASP A 17 11.24 13.39 -20.12
C ASP A 17 12.33 13.16 -19.06
N ASN A 18 12.41 14.05 -18.06
CA ASN A 18 13.32 13.90 -16.93
C ASN A 18 13.05 12.60 -16.15
N TYR A 19 11.78 12.23 -15.97
CA TYR A 19 11.42 11.01 -15.25
C TYR A 19 11.86 9.76 -16.02
N GLN A 20 11.71 9.75 -17.34
CA GLN A 20 12.24 8.66 -18.15
C GLN A 20 13.78 8.62 -18.09
N HIS A 21 14.42 9.77 -18.19
CA HIS A 21 15.88 9.88 -18.23
C HIS A 21 16.55 9.43 -16.93
N THR A 22 16.14 9.95 -15.78
CA THR A 22 16.92 9.80 -14.53
C THR A 22 16.26 8.90 -13.48
N ILE A 23 14.98 8.53 -13.63
CA ILE A 23 14.28 7.61 -12.74
C ILE A 23 14.14 6.21 -13.36
N ARG A 24 13.73 6.13 -14.63
CA ARG A 24 13.56 4.84 -15.32
C ARG A 24 14.86 4.27 -15.86
N ASN A 25 15.70 5.10 -16.48
CA ASN A 25 16.91 4.62 -17.17
C ASN A 25 18.18 4.57 -16.31
N PHE A 26 18.08 4.93 -15.03
CA PHE A 26 19.18 5.05 -14.07
C PHE A 26 20.29 6.03 -14.51
N VAL A 27 20.98 6.59 -13.54
CA VAL A 27 22.19 7.38 -13.71
C VAL A 27 23.35 6.60 -13.13
N ILE A 28 24.47 6.53 -13.87
CA ILE A 28 25.64 5.79 -13.42
C ILE A 28 26.42 6.64 -12.43
N ALA A 29 26.72 6.08 -11.24
CA ALA A 29 27.38 6.79 -10.15
C ALA A 29 28.72 7.43 -10.58
N ARG A 30 29.50 6.73 -11.42
CA ARG A 30 30.79 7.22 -11.94
C ARG A 30 30.67 8.50 -12.76
N ASP A 31 29.55 8.69 -13.45
CA ASP A 31 29.34 9.83 -14.34
C ASP A 31 29.01 11.10 -13.55
N ILE A 32 28.40 10.94 -12.37
CA ILE A 32 28.03 12.06 -11.49
C ILE A 32 29.04 12.29 -10.36
N GLU A 33 29.91 11.33 -10.07
CA GLU A 33 30.91 11.40 -9.00
C GLU A 33 31.75 12.70 -9.01
N PRO A 34 32.16 13.28 -10.15
CA PRO A 34 32.89 14.55 -10.18
C PRO A 34 32.10 15.74 -9.61
N TYR A 35 30.77 15.64 -9.59
CA TYR A 35 29.85 16.70 -9.18
C TYR A 35 29.35 16.55 -7.73
N LEU A 36 29.83 15.52 -7.03
CA LEU A 36 29.49 15.22 -5.63
C LEU A 36 30.60 15.68 -4.67
N ALA A 37 30.21 16.19 -3.52
CA ALA A 37 31.13 16.44 -2.41
C ALA A 37 31.66 15.12 -1.80
N PRO A 38 32.83 15.11 -1.13
CA PRO A 38 33.41 13.87 -0.58
C PRO A 38 32.43 13.04 0.29
N ALA A 39 31.65 13.70 1.15
CA ALA A 39 30.68 13.02 2.00
C ALA A 39 29.52 12.38 1.20
N GLU A 40 29.12 13.00 0.09
CA GLU A 40 28.09 12.46 -0.81
C GLU A 40 28.64 11.26 -1.59
N LYS A 41 29.90 11.31 -2.04
CA LYS A 41 30.57 10.17 -2.69
C LYS A 41 30.60 8.94 -1.79
N ASP A 42 31.01 9.13 -0.54
CA ASP A 42 31.07 8.04 0.45
C ASP A 42 29.67 7.45 0.69
N ALA A 43 28.66 8.32 0.81
CA ALA A 43 27.28 7.90 1.00
C ALA A 43 26.72 7.16 -0.22
N VAL A 44 26.99 7.64 -1.43
CA VAL A 44 26.59 6.99 -2.69
C VAL A 44 27.25 5.61 -2.81
N ALA A 45 28.57 5.51 -2.58
CA ALA A 45 29.28 4.23 -2.65
C ALA A 45 28.73 3.21 -1.64
N LYS A 46 28.30 3.66 -0.46
CA LYS A 46 27.71 2.80 0.57
C LYS A 46 26.28 2.36 0.26
N LEU A 47 25.45 3.25 -0.25
CA LEU A 47 24.02 3.00 -0.47
C LEU A 47 23.73 2.35 -1.83
N TYR A 48 24.60 2.56 -2.82
CA TYR A 48 24.41 2.12 -4.21
C TYR A 48 25.62 1.31 -4.71
N PRO A 49 25.85 0.10 -4.17
CA PRO A 49 27.01 -0.71 -4.52
C PRO A 49 27.00 -1.20 -5.98
N ASP A 50 25.84 -1.21 -6.64
CA ASP A 50 25.70 -1.53 -8.07
C ASP A 50 25.99 -0.34 -9.00
N GLY A 51 26.22 0.86 -8.42
CA GLY A 51 26.49 2.10 -9.13
C GLY A 51 25.29 2.63 -9.94
N ARG A 52 24.07 2.13 -9.72
CA ARG A 52 22.87 2.57 -10.45
C ARG A 52 22.01 3.45 -9.56
N LEU A 53 21.89 4.71 -9.96
CA LEU A 53 21.21 5.74 -9.19
C LEU A 53 19.90 6.12 -9.85
N ARG A 54 18.90 6.45 -9.04
CA ARG A 54 17.72 7.18 -9.49
C ARG A 54 17.80 8.58 -8.94
N VAL A 55 17.77 9.56 -9.84
CA VAL A 55 18.05 10.96 -9.51
C VAL A 55 16.86 11.82 -9.89
N TRP A 56 16.45 12.73 -9.02
CA TRP A 56 15.43 13.72 -9.31
C TRP A 56 15.86 15.09 -8.82
N GLY A 57 15.48 16.14 -9.55
CA GLY A 57 15.74 17.53 -9.20
C GLY A 57 14.45 18.33 -8.99
N VAL A 58 14.50 19.31 -8.08
CA VAL A 58 13.36 20.16 -7.71
C VAL A 58 13.71 21.64 -7.83
N LYS A 59 12.86 22.40 -8.51
CA LYS A 59 13.00 23.86 -8.65
C LYS A 59 12.61 24.59 -7.36
N ASP A 60 13.33 25.67 -6.99
CA ASP A 60 13.02 26.47 -5.78
C ASP A 60 11.65 27.20 -5.83
N GLY A 61 11.06 27.29 -7.03
CA GLY A 61 9.83 28.02 -7.29
C GLY A 61 10.03 29.54 -7.26
N ILE A 62 8.97 30.29 -7.56
CA ILE A 62 9.02 31.75 -7.72
C ILE A 62 9.08 32.47 -6.36
N ASP A 63 8.41 31.92 -5.34
CA ASP A 63 8.19 32.61 -4.06
C ASP A 63 8.95 31.97 -2.87
N GLY A 64 9.95 31.11 -3.13
CA GLY A 64 10.73 30.41 -2.10
C GLY A 64 9.93 29.39 -1.26
N THR A 65 8.66 29.14 -1.62
CA THR A 65 7.80 28.18 -0.90
C THR A 65 8.30 26.76 -1.08
N ILE A 66 8.76 26.39 -2.28
CA ILE A 66 9.29 25.04 -2.54
C ILE A 66 10.61 24.84 -1.79
N HIS A 67 11.47 25.86 -1.73
CA HIS A 67 12.69 25.82 -0.93
C HIS A 67 12.42 25.50 0.56
N ARG A 68 11.39 26.11 1.16
CA ARG A 68 11.01 25.80 2.55
C ARG A 68 10.47 24.38 2.74
N LEU A 69 9.81 23.84 1.72
CA LEU A 69 9.30 22.47 1.73
C LEU A 69 10.45 21.47 1.55
N TRP A 70 11.39 21.78 0.66
CA TRP A 70 12.61 21.01 0.43
C TRP A 70 13.37 20.76 1.73
N ASN A 71 13.58 21.81 2.52
CA ASN A 71 14.31 21.72 3.80
C ASN A 71 13.64 20.83 4.86
N LYS A 72 12.41 20.35 4.62
CA LYS A 72 11.74 19.39 5.52
C LYS A 72 12.04 17.94 5.18
N ILE A 73 12.50 17.66 3.96
CA ILE A 73 12.75 16.32 3.46
C ILE A 73 13.93 15.70 4.20
N ARG A 74 13.79 14.43 4.55
CA ARG A 74 14.82 13.64 5.22
C ARG A 74 15.04 12.33 4.48
N SER A 75 16.22 11.76 4.69
CA SER A 75 16.48 10.38 4.30
C SER A 75 15.47 9.44 4.97
N GLY A 76 14.89 8.54 4.17
CA GLY A 76 13.83 7.62 4.56
C GLY A 76 12.40 8.11 4.26
N ASP A 77 12.21 9.38 3.85
CA ASP A 77 10.90 9.88 3.41
C ASP A 77 10.48 9.21 2.09
N ILE A 78 9.17 9.20 1.83
CA ILE A 78 8.60 8.56 0.65
C ILE A 78 8.09 9.63 -0.31
N VAL A 79 8.59 9.61 -1.55
CA VAL A 79 8.06 10.45 -2.62
C VAL A 79 7.06 9.67 -3.46
N PHE A 80 5.95 10.31 -3.84
CA PHE A 80 5.05 9.84 -4.87
C PHE A 80 5.12 10.76 -6.09
N PHE A 81 5.25 10.15 -7.27
CA PHE A 81 5.19 10.84 -8.55
C PHE A 81 3.79 10.75 -9.13
N SER A 82 3.26 11.87 -9.61
CA SER A 82 1.91 11.91 -10.17
C SER A 82 1.81 12.66 -11.49
N TRP A 83 0.91 12.18 -12.35
CA TRP A 83 0.47 12.86 -13.57
C TRP A 83 -0.95 12.37 -13.91
N LYS A 84 -1.66 13.08 -14.80
CA LYS A 84 -3.03 12.71 -15.22
C LYS A 84 -3.99 12.35 -14.06
N SER A 85 -3.86 13.05 -12.92
CA SER A 85 -4.66 12.83 -11.70
C SER A 85 -4.52 11.44 -11.04
N VAL A 86 -3.38 10.79 -11.27
CA VAL A 86 -3.00 9.49 -10.70
C VAL A 86 -1.58 9.59 -10.15
N LEU A 87 -1.32 8.95 -9.01
CA LEU A 87 0.03 8.70 -8.53
C LEU A 87 0.48 7.37 -9.13
N HIS A 88 1.60 7.40 -9.85
CA HIS A 88 2.06 6.32 -10.71
C HIS A 88 3.26 5.56 -10.17
N SER A 89 4.03 6.18 -9.29
CA SER A 89 5.13 5.50 -8.61
C SER A 89 5.39 6.11 -7.25
N LYS A 90 5.94 5.31 -6.35
CA LYS A 90 6.52 5.77 -5.08
C LYS A 90 7.95 5.30 -4.94
N ALA A 91 8.78 6.03 -4.21
CA ALA A 91 10.16 5.66 -3.91
C ALA A 91 10.59 6.20 -2.56
N THR A 92 11.63 5.59 -1.98
CA THR A 92 12.26 6.06 -0.76
C THR A 92 13.39 7.04 -1.10
N ILE A 93 13.38 8.21 -0.48
CA ILE A 93 14.45 9.21 -0.58
C ILE A 93 15.62 8.75 0.28
N THR A 94 16.79 8.58 -0.32
CA THR A 94 17.99 8.09 0.38
C THR A 94 18.94 9.22 0.76
N LEU A 95 19.18 10.15 -0.17
CA LEU A 95 20.08 11.28 -0.02
C LEU A 95 19.48 12.53 -0.63
N THR A 96 19.80 13.69 -0.06
CA THR A 96 19.42 15.02 -0.56
C THR A 96 20.65 15.91 -0.54
N PHE A 97 20.86 16.68 -1.61
CA PHE A 97 21.94 17.67 -1.72
C PHE A 97 21.60 18.71 -2.78
N GLN A 98 22.43 19.75 -2.91
CA GLN A 98 22.25 20.81 -3.90
C GLN A 98 23.43 20.84 -4.88
N SER A 99 23.16 20.87 -6.19
CA SER A 99 24.22 20.98 -7.21
C SER A 99 23.70 21.49 -8.55
N ASP A 100 23.99 22.76 -8.86
CA ASP A 100 23.67 23.38 -10.16
C ASP A 100 24.39 22.67 -11.32
N ALA A 101 25.63 22.24 -11.08
CA ALA A 101 26.46 21.60 -12.09
C ALA A 101 25.92 20.21 -12.46
N LEU A 102 25.43 19.45 -11.48
CA LEU A 102 24.78 18.18 -11.75
C LEU A 102 23.42 18.37 -12.43
N SER A 103 22.69 19.42 -12.05
CA SER A 103 21.41 19.78 -12.68
C SER A 103 21.57 20.10 -14.18
N GLU A 104 22.59 20.89 -14.52
CA GLU A 104 22.94 21.19 -15.91
C GLU A 104 23.32 19.93 -16.69
N LEU A 105 24.10 19.02 -16.09
CA LEU A 105 24.51 17.77 -16.73
C LEU A 105 23.32 16.86 -17.06
N LEU A 106 22.40 16.68 -16.10
CA LEU A 106 21.32 15.69 -16.22
C LEU A 106 20.10 16.20 -17.00
N TRP A 107 19.81 17.50 -16.90
CA TRP A 107 18.56 18.07 -17.43
C TRP A 107 18.77 19.31 -18.30
N ASN A 108 20.02 19.76 -18.50
CA ASN A 108 20.34 20.97 -19.27
C ASN A 108 19.57 22.22 -18.77
N ASP A 109 19.30 22.24 -17.46
CA ASP A 109 18.63 23.33 -16.75
C ASP A 109 19.15 23.34 -15.30
N LYS A 110 19.79 24.45 -14.89
CA LYS A 110 20.30 24.63 -13.51
C LYS A 110 19.20 24.77 -12.47
N ALA A 111 17.98 25.07 -12.86
CA ALA A 111 16.90 25.33 -11.91
C ALA A 111 16.51 24.09 -11.09
N PHE A 112 16.83 22.87 -11.53
CA PHE A 112 16.59 21.63 -10.80
C PHE A 112 17.70 21.29 -9.77
N HIS A 113 18.37 22.30 -9.20
CA HIS A 113 19.53 22.14 -8.33
C HIS A 113 19.26 21.41 -7.01
N ASN A 114 18.01 21.32 -6.54
CA ASN A 114 17.69 20.56 -5.32
C ASN A 114 17.51 19.09 -5.66
N ILE A 115 18.52 18.27 -5.40
CA ILE A 115 18.62 16.91 -5.91
C ILE A 115 18.39 15.91 -4.79
N TYR A 116 17.53 14.92 -5.04
CA TYR A 116 17.42 13.74 -4.21
C TYR A 116 17.68 12.46 -4.98
N LEU A 117 18.30 11.51 -4.29
CA LEU A 117 18.49 10.14 -4.76
C LEU A 117 17.40 9.25 -4.20
N LEU A 118 17.00 8.27 -5.00
CA LEU A 118 15.90 7.38 -4.70
C LEU A 118 16.32 5.93 -4.71
N ASP A 119 15.61 5.14 -3.91
CA ASP A 119 15.67 3.68 -3.92
C ASP A 119 14.25 3.10 -3.73
N ASP A 120 14.09 1.79 -3.89
CA ASP A 120 12.83 1.08 -3.74
C ASP A 120 11.69 1.71 -4.57
N LEU A 121 11.97 1.98 -5.87
CA LEU A 121 10.98 2.51 -6.79
C LEU A 121 9.92 1.44 -7.07
N GLN A 122 8.69 1.70 -6.64
CA GLN A 122 7.53 0.84 -6.84
C GLN A 122 6.53 1.54 -7.77
N SER A 123 5.99 0.78 -8.74
CA SER A 123 4.86 1.24 -9.54
C SER A 123 3.59 1.17 -8.70
N VAL A 124 2.77 2.22 -8.75
CA VAL A 124 1.50 2.28 -8.02
C VAL A 124 0.44 2.87 -8.94
N ASP A 125 -0.83 2.55 -8.72
CA ASP A 125 -1.94 3.18 -9.45
C ASP A 125 -2.95 3.70 -8.44
N ILE A 126 -2.72 4.95 -7.99
CA ILE A 126 -3.54 5.56 -6.96
C ILE A 126 -4.19 6.82 -7.54
N SER A 127 -5.49 6.75 -7.76
CA SER A 127 -6.26 7.94 -8.15
C SER A 127 -6.20 9.02 -7.06
N TYR A 128 -6.23 10.30 -7.47
CA TYR A 128 -6.32 11.41 -6.52
C TYR A 128 -7.52 11.28 -5.58
N LYS A 129 -8.62 10.67 -6.04
CA LYS A 129 -9.81 10.41 -5.22
C LYS A 129 -9.48 9.49 -4.04
N MET A 130 -8.80 8.38 -4.29
CA MET A 130 -8.36 7.43 -3.25
C MET A 130 -7.35 8.09 -2.32
N PHE A 131 -6.37 8.79 -2.88
CA PHE A 131 -5.38 9.53 -2.10
C PHE A 131 -6.03 10.57 -1.18
N ASN A 132 -6.94 11.39 -1.71
CA ASN A 132 -7.65 12.41 -0.94
C ASN A 132 -8.46 11.81 0.19
N ARG A 133 -9.13 10.67 -0.04
CA ARG A 133 -9.85 9.93 1.00
C ARG A 133 -8.90 9.50 2.12
N ALA A 134 -7.76 8.91 1.77
CA ALA A 134 -6.75 8.47 2.74
C ALA A 134 -6.12 9.64 3.52
N ALA A 135 -5.92 10.77 2.86
CA ALA A 135 -5.33 11.98 3.44
C ALA A 135 -6.32 12.84 4.24
N GLY A 136 -7.62 12.50 4.22
CA GLY A 136 -8.68 13.29 4.85
C GLY A 136 -9.01 14.60 4.11
N TYR A 137 -8.70 14.68 2.81
CA TYR A 137 -9.10 15.78 1.94
C TYR A 137 -10.48 15.55 1.31
N LYS A 138 -11.08 16.62 0.78
CA LYS A 138 -12.25 16.50 -0.10
C LYS A 138 -11.87 15.68 -1.34
N GLU A 139 -12.75 14.78 -1.77
CA GLU A 139 -12.44 13.86 -2.89
C GLU A 139 -12.07 14.58 -4.19
N ASN A 140 -12.63 15.76 -4.43
CA ASN A 140 -12.37 16.61 -5.60
C ASN A 140 -11.12 17.51 -5.48
N ASN A 141 -10.33 17.37 -4.42
CA ASN A 141 -9.13 18.16 -4.22
C ASN A 141 -8.08 17.82 -5.29
N ILE A 142 -7.58 18.84 -5.99
CA ILE A 142 -6.53 18.66 -7.00
C ILE A 142 -5.18 18.90 -6.35
N LEU A 143 -4.32 17.88 -6.34
CA LEU A 143 -2.94 18.00 -5.87
C LEU A 143 -2.15 18.83 -6.89
N ARG A 144 -1.94 20.11 -6.56
CA ARG A 144 -1.14 21.05 -7.35
C ARG A 144 0.16 21.37 -6.64
N GLY A 145 1.24 21.40 -7.42
CA GLY A 145 2.59 21.76 -6.98
C GLY A 145 3.27 20.73 -6.08
N PHE A 146 4.57 20.91 -5.92
CA PHE A 146 5.38 20.14 -4.98
C PHE A 146 4.90 20.32 -3.55
N ARG A 147 4.76 19.24 -2.79
CA ARG A 147 4.31 19.30 -1.38
C ARG A 147 5.03 18.29 -0.51
N VAL A 148 5.27 18.69 0.74
CA VAL A 148 5.65 17.78 1.82
C VAL A 148 4.52 17.79 2.83
N LEU A 149 3.95 16.62 3.11
CA LEU A 149 2.81 16.49 4.01
C LEU A 149 3.25 16.49 5.47
N ASP A 150 2.34 16.92 6.34
CA ASP A 150 2.54 16.81 7.78
C ASP A 150 2.61 15.35 8.23
N GLU A 151 3.16 15.10 9.40
CA GLU A 151 3.39 13.74 9.93
C GLU A 151 2.09 12.94 10.02
N LYS A 152 1.00 13.55 10.49
CA LYS A 152 -0.29 12.88 10.67
C LYS A 152 -0.87 12.41 9.34
N ARG A 153 -0.81 13.25 8.30
CA ARG A 153 -1.27 12.88 6.95
C ARG A 153 -0.34 11.89 6.28
N SER A 154 0.96 12.09 6.43
CA SER A 154 1.98 11.19 5.90
C SER A 154 1.79 9.78 6.46
N GLU A 155 1.59 9.67 7.77
CA GLU A 155 1.28 8.41 8.44
C GLU A 155 -0.01 7.80 7.87
N SER A 156 -1.11 8.56 7.80
CA SER A 156 -2.38 8.06 7.23
C SER A 156 -2.24 7.52 5.80
N ILE A 157 -1.49 8.21 4.94
CA ILE A 157 -1.26 7.82 3.54
C ILE A 157 -0.34 6.60 3.46
N LEU A 158 0.79 6.61 4.16
CA LEU A 158 1.73 5.50 4.16
C LEU A 158 1.07 4.25 4.72
N GLU A 159 0.26 4.39 5.77
CA GLU A 159 -0.53 3.31 6.31
C GLU A 159 -1.52 2.80 5.27
N PHE A 160 -2.31 3.67 4.65
CA PHE A 160 -3.32 3.29 3.66
C PHE A 160 -2.71 2.56 2.45
N PHE A 161 -1.59 3.06 1.90
CA PHE A 161 -0.96 2.49 0.70
C PHE A 161 0.11 1.44 0.97
N SER A 162 0.46 1.17 2.24
CA SER A 162 1.21 -0.04 2.61
C SER A 162 0.38 -1.31 2.41
N TYR A 163 -0.96 -1.19 2.33
CA TYR A 163 -1.89 -2.30 2.07
C TYR A 163 -2.19 -2.53 0.58
N ASP A 164 -2.04 -1.49 -0.26
CA ASP A 164 -2.54 -1.48 -1.64
C ASP A 164 -1.44 -1.35 -2.71
N CYS A 165 -0.17 -1.24 -2.33
CA CYS A 165 0.93 -1.32 -3.30
C CYS A 165 1.35 -2.76 -3.49
N GLU A 166 1.06 -3.30 -4.67
CA GLU A 166 1.69 -4.48 -5.21
C GLU A 166 3.21 -4.36 -5.07
N THR A 167 3.79 -5.18 -4.19
CA THR A 167 5.16 -5.61 -4.37
C THR A 167 5.09 -7.04 -4.89
N GLU A 168 5.62 -7.28 -6.10
CA GLU A 168 6.33 -8.54 -6.31
C GLU A 168 7.47 -8.51 -5.28
N PRO A 169 7.46 -9.34 -4.21
CA PRO A 169 8.50 -9.28 -3.23
C PRO A 169 9.72 -9.99 -3.79
N SER A 170 10.78 -9.25 -4.09
CA SER A 170 12.13 -9.82 -4.19
C SER A 170 12.73 -9.95 -2.79
N VAL A 171 12.23 -10.84 -1.94
CA VAL A 171 12.95 -11.24 -0.70
C VAL A 171 12.51 -12.63 -0.24
N GLU A 172 13.52 -13.47 0.01
CA GLU A 172 13.57 -14.77 0.70
C GLU A 172 12.27 -15.45 1.18
N GLU A 173 12.21 -16.76 0.96
CA GLU A 173 11.09 -17.65 1.27
C GLU A 173 10.80 -17.74 2.77
N ILE A 174 10.04 -16.77 3.30
CA ILE A 174 9.35 -16.98 4.57
C ILE A 174 8.24 -18.00 4.34
N SER A 175 8.37 -19.17 4.95
CA SER A 175 7.43 -20.28 4.94
C SER A 175 6.08 -19.92 5.57
N ARG A 176 5.06 -20.75 5.34
CA ARG A 176 3.72 -20.55 5.94
C ARG A 176 3.77 -20.70 7.45
N GLU A 177 4.63 -21.58 7.92
CA GLU A 177 4.88 -21.89 9.32
C GLU A 177 5.49 -20.67 10.03
N GLU A 178 6.50 -20.04 9.44
CA GLU A 178 7.10 -18.81 9.97
C GLU A 178 6.12 -17.63 9.98
N CYS A 179 5.26 -17.49 8.96
CA CYS A 179 4.20 -16.48 8.96
C CYS A 179 3.19 -16.72 10.09
N SER A 180 2.81 -17.98 10.32
CA SER A 180 1.89 -18.35 11.41
C SER A 180 2.50 -18.07 12.78
N GLU A 181 3.78 -18.40 12.97
CA GLU A 181 4.49 -18.15 14.21
C GLU A 181 4.73 -16.66 14.45
N ALA A 182 5.04 -15.89 13.41
CA ALA A 182 5.14 -14.43 13.49
C ALA A 182 3.83 -13.78 13.95
N ILE A 183 2.67 -14.27 13.48
CA ILE A 183 1.36 -13.77 13.94
C ILE A 183 1.10 -14.15 15.40
N ARG A 184 1.40 -15.39 15.81
CA ARG A 184 1.24 -15.78 17.22
C ARG A 184 2.14 -14.95 18.14
N ASN A 185 3.39 -14.72 17.76
CA ASN A 185 4.34 -13.92 18.51
C ASN A 185 3.93 -12.45 18.58
N LEU A 186 3.40 -11.90 17.49
CA LEU A 186 2.85 -10.55 17.43
C LEU A 186 1.71 -10.36 18.46
N TRP A 187 0.86 -11.37 18.62
CA TRP A 187 -0.23 -11.33 19.61
C TRP A 187 0.20 -11.68 21.04
N ASN A 188 1.30 -12.42 21.23
CA ASN A 188 1.84 -12.72 22.56
C ASN A 188 2.58 -11.51 23.19
N GLN A 189 3.02 -10.54 22.38
CA GLN A 189 3.76 -9.36 22.84
C GLN A 189 2.87 -8.17 23.22
N GLU A 190 1.54 -8.24 23.06
CA GLU A 190 0.64 -7.16 23.46
C GLU A 190 0.43 -7.12 24.98
N THR A 191 1.27 -6.33 25.64
CA THR A 191 0.83 -5.50 26.77
C THR A 191 0.72 -4.06 26.28
N LEU A 192 -0.47 -3.46 26.46
CA LEU A 192 -0.81 -2.02 26.34
C LEU A 192 -1.40 -1.52 24.99
N ASP A 193 -2.68 -1.09 25.11
CA ASP A 193 -3.62 -0.55 24.11
C ASP A 193 -3.14 0.62 23.21
N LYS A 194 -1.92 1.14 23.37
CA LYS A 194 -1.43 2.27 22.56
C LYS A 194 -0.87 1.86 21.19
N THR A 195 -0.78 0.56 20.90
CA THR A 195 -0.14 0.01 19.69
C THR A 195 -1.09 -0.76 18.76
N ALA A 196 -2.38 -0.88 19.14
CA ALA A 196 -3.35 -1.79 18.51
C ALA A 196 -3.49 -1.66 16.99
N LYS A 197 -3.49 -0.42 16.47
CA LYS A 197 -3.55 -0.18 15.01
C LYS A 197 -2.31 -0.68 14.27
N ARG A 198 -1.11 -0.55 14.86
CA ARG A 198 0.14 -1.03 14.25
C ARG A 198 0.23 -2.56 14.29
N THR A 199 -0.29 -3.17 15.36
CA THR A 199 -0.39 -4.62 15.52
C THR A 199 -1.34 -5.24 14.49
N GLU A 200 -2.56 -4.71 14.39
CA GLU A 200 -3.57 -5.11 13.40
C GLU A 200 -3.06 -5.05 11.96
N ARG A 201 -2.27 -4.02 11.71
CA ARG A 201 -1.65 -3.76 10.43
C ARG A 201 -0.61 -4.78 10.02
N LYS A 202 0.29 -5.15 10.94
CA LYS A 202 1.31 -6.18 10.71
C LYS A 202 0.67 -7.55 10.52
N GLU A 203 -0.37 -7.84 11.28
CA GLU A 203 -1.10 -9.08 11.16
C GLU A 203 -1.78 -9.23 9.80
N GLN A 204 -2.46 -8.20 9.30
CA GLN A 204 -3.09 -8.27 7.96
C GLN A 204 -2.09 -8.56 6.84
N VAL A 205 -0.88 -8.00 6.92
CA VAL A 205 0.21 -8.30 5.97
C VAL A 205 0.61 -9.77 6.05
N LEU A 206 0.79 -10.29 7.27
CA LEU A 206 1.17 -11.69 7.50
C LEU A 206 0.05 -12.66 7.08
N LEU A 207 -1.22 -12.32 7.34
CA LEU A 207 -2.40 -13.11 6.93
C LEU A 207 -2.51 -13.16 5.41
N ARG A 208 -2.30 -12.03 4.74
CA ARG A 208 -2.27 -11.96 3.28
C ARG A 208 -1.14 -12.81 2.70
N ARG A 209 0.07 -12.74 3.29
CA ARG A 209 1.22 -13.56 2.87
C ARG A 209 0.97 -15.06 3.12
N LEU A 210 0.34 -15.42 4.23
CA LEU A 210 -0.04 -16.80 4.53
C LEU A 210 -1.06 -17.34 3.52
N LEU A 211 -2.08 -16.53 3.19
CA LEU A 211 -3.20 -16.95 2.36
C LEU A 211 -2.84 -17.07 0.87
N PHE A 212 -2.09 -16.08 0.34
CA PHE A 212 -1.78 -16.01 -1.08
C PHE A 212 -0.35 -16.45 -1.43
N GLY A 213 0.61 -16.34 -0.50
CA GLY A 213 2.00 -16.67 -0.76
C GLY A 213 2.56 -15.95 -1.98
N LYS A 214 3.10 -16.72 -2.94
CA LYS A 214 3.60 -16.24 -4.25
C LYS A 214 2.57 -16.35 -5.39
N LYS A 215 1.31 -16.68 -5.08
CA LYS A 215 0.28 -16.83 -6.12
C LYS A 215 0.04 -15.48 -6.80
N ARG A 216 -0.03 -15.47 -8.13
CA ARG A 216 -0.44 -14.29 -8.90
C ARG A 216 -1.96 -14.15 -8.95
N GLU A 217 -2.66 -15.27 -8.87
CA GLU A 217 -4.12 -15.33 -8.93
C GLU A 217 -4.65 -16.33 -7.90
N GLU A 218 -5.83 -16.05 -7.36
CA GLU A 218 -6.54 -16.94 -6.44
C GLU A 218 -8.06 -16.80 -6.65
N THR A 219 -8.83 -17.73 -6.10
CA THR A 219 -10.28 -17.79 -6.21
C THR A 219 -10.95 -17.12 -5.02
N CYS A 220 -11.94 -16.26 -5.28
CA CYS A 220 -12.77 -15.69 -4.22
C CYS A 220 -13.65 -16.77 -3.59
N ALA A 221 -13.64 -16.87 -2.26
CA ALA A 221 -14.35 -17.89 -1.49
C ALA A 221 -15.88 -17.84 -1.66
N PHE A 222 -16.42 -16.67 -2.03
CA PHE A 222 -17.85 -16.48 -2.24
C PHE A 222 -18.27 -16.69 -3.68
N CYS A 223 -17.83 -15.80 -4.58
CA CYS A 223 -18.29 -15.85 -5.97
C CYS A 223 -17.62 -16.96 -6.79
N GLY A 224 -16.55 -17.59 -6.29
CA GLY A 224 -15.84 -18.67 -7.00
C GLY A 224 -15.11 -18.22 -8.26
N LYS A 225 -15.05 -16.90 -8.54
CA LYS A 225 -14.29 -16.36 -9.66
C LYS A 225 -12.81 -16.22 -9.28
N LYS A 226 -11.94 -16.48 -10.25
CA LYS A 226 -10.50 -16.30 -10.14
C LYS A 226 -10.14 -14.84 -10.42
N TYR A 227 -9.28 -14.27 -9.60
CA TYR A 227 -8.79 -12.90 -9.75
C TYR A 227 -7.30 -12.84 -9.47
N PRO A 228 -6.58 -11.85 -10.06
CA PRO A 228 -5.30 -11.41 -9.54
C PRO A 228 -5.37 -11.15 -8.03
N VAL A 229 -4.32 -11.51 -7.30
CA VAL A 229 -4.27 -11.39 -5.82
C VAL A 229 -4.45 -9.94 -5.35
N GLU A 230 -4.10 -8.94 -6.16
CA GLU A 230 -4.40 -7.52 -5.93
C GLU A 230 -5.91 -7.21 -5.78
N PHE A 231 -6.80 -7.99 -6.40
CA PHE A 231 -8.24 -7.80 -6.28
C PHE A 231 -8.89 -8.66 -5.19
N LEU A 232 -8.09 -9.37 -4.41
CA LEU A 232 -8.52 -10.20 -3.29
C LEU A 232 -8.03 -9.61 -1.97
N THR A 233 -8.87 -9.69 -0.95
CA THR A 233 -8.53 -9.36 0.43
C THR A 233 -8.41 -10.63 1.28
N ALA A 234 -7.65 -10.56 2.37
CA ALA A 234 -7.65 -11.58 3.42
C ALA A 234 -8.76 -11.24 4.43
N ALA A 235 -10.01 -11.51 4.04
CA ALA A 235 -11.18 -11.18 4.84
C ALA A 235 -11.26 -12.08 6.06
N HIS A 236 -11.53 -11.51 7.24
CA HIS A 236 -11.81 -12.33 8.42
C HIS A 236 -13.17 -13.01 8.28
N ILE A 237 -13.25 -14.29 8.64
CA ILE A 237 -14.51 -15.04 8.63
C ILE A 237 -15.44 -14.52 9.73
N LYS A 238 -14.94 -14.43 10.96
CA LYS A 238 -15.59 -13.74 12.08
C LYS A 238 -15.08 -12.30 12.14
N ARG A 239 -15.94 -11.32 12.40
CA ARG A 239 -15.51 -9.92 12.53
C ARG A 239 -14.36 -9.81 13.52
N ARG A 240 -13.26 -9.22 13.08
CA ARG A 240 -12.02 -9.04 13.85
C ARG A 240 -12.24 -8.40 15.23
N ALA A 241 -13.11 -7.39 15.30
CA ALA A 241 -13.46 -6.70 16.54
C ALA A 241 -14.18 -7.62 17.56
N ASP A 242 -14.87 -8.66 17.07
CA ASP A 242 -15.57 -9.64 17.89
C ASP A 242 -14.69 -10.90 18.15
N CYS A 243 -13.47 -10.97 17.61
CA CYS A 243 -12.55 -12.10 17.81
C CYS A 243 -11.77 -11.95 19.12
N THR A 244 -11.71 -13.02 19.89
CA THR A 244 -10.84 -13.17 21.07
C THR A 244 -9.37 -13.28 20.65
N LEU A 245 -8.45 -13.14 21.61
CA LEU A 245 -7.02 -13.29 21.36
C LEU A 245 -6.67 -14.69 20.83
N GLU A 246 -7.32 -15.74 21.33
CA GLU A 246 -7.07 -17.11 20.89
C GLU A 246 -7.61 -17.36 19.48
N GLU A 247 -8.78 -16.81 19.14
CA GLU A 247 -9.31 -16.87 17.76
C GLU A 247 -8.42 -16.11 16.77
N ARG A 248 -7.81 -14.99 17.19
CA ARG A 248 -6.85 -14.23 16.35
C ARG A 248 -5.54 -15.00 16.10
N LYS A 249 -5.20 -15.96 16.96
CA LYS A 249 -4.03 -16.84 16.80
C LYS A 249 -4.33 -18.10 15.98
N ASP A 250 -5.58 -18.33 15.54
CA ASP A 250 -5.98 -19.45 14.69
C ASP A 250 -5.76 -19.14 13.21
N VAL A 251 -4.49 -19.01 12.85
CA VAL A 251 -4.06 -18.28 11.65
C VAL A 251 -4.40 -18.93 10.29
N PRO A 252 -4.67 -20.25 10.11
CA PRO A 252 -5.22 -20.70 8.83
C PRO A 252 -6.74 -20.61 8.76
N SER A 253 -7.44 -20.58 9.90
CA SER A 253 -8.90 -20.78 9.95
C SER A 253 -9.68 -19.48 10.13
N ILE A 254 -9.00 -18.38 10.48
CA ILE A 254 -9.65 -17.10 10.79
C ILE A 254 -9.89 -16.20 9.57
N VAL A 255 -9.22 -16.46 8.44
CA VAL A 255 -9.31 -15.64 7.21
C VAL A 255 -9.65 -16.46 5.95
N MET A 256 -10.18 -15.77 4.94
CA MET A 256 -10.51 -16.32 3.62
C MET A 256 -10.29 -15.28 2.50
N PRO A 257 -10.09 -15.71 1.24
CA PRO A 257 -9.93 -14.81 0.12
C PRO A 257 -11.30 -14.27 -0.32
N ALA A 258 -11.52 -12.96 -0.26
CA ALA A 258 -12.75 -12.33 -0.76
C ALA A 258 -12.43 -11.24 -1.79
N CYS A 259 -13.23 -11.12 -2.85
CA CYS A 259 -12.95 -10.14 -3.89
C CYS A 259 -13.41 -8.73 -3.50
N ARG A 260 -12.59 -7.75 -3.87
CA ARG A 260 -12.84 -6.31 -3.73
C ARG A 260 -13.95 -5.80 -4.64
N PHE A 261 -14.33 -6.59 -5.65
CA PHE A 261 -15.46 -6.28 -6.55
C PHE A 261 -16.83 -6.34 -5.84
N GLY A 262 -16.91 -6.85 -4.61
CA GLY A 262 -18.08 -6.66 -3.76
C GLY A 262 -18.37 -7.77 -2.76
N CYS A 263 -17.76 -8.96 -2.89
CA CYS A 263 -18.03 -10.05 -1.95
C CYS A 263 -17.56 -9.71 -0.53
N ASP A 264 -16.40 -9.06 -0.41
CA ASP A 264 -15.84 -8.62 0.87
C ASP A 264 -16.79 -7.64 1.59
N GLU A 265 -17.14 -6.54 0.93
CA GLU A 265 -18.03 -5.50 1.47
C GLU A 265 -19.42 -6.03 1.84
N LEU A 266 -20.01 -6.86 0.97
CA LEU A 266 -21.33 -7.44 1.22
C LEU A 266 -21.31 -8.41 2.41
N TYR A 267 -20.24 -9.19 2.57
CA TYR A 267 -20.09 -10.08 3.71
C TYR A 267 -19.81 -9.30 5.00
N GLU A 268 -18.86 -8.35 4.99
CA GLU A 268 -18.53 -7.56 6.19
C GLU A 268 -19.74 -6.78 6.73
N ARG A 269 -20.60 -6.29 5.83
CA ARG A 269 -21.85 -5.63 6.21
C ARG A 269 -22.98 -6.61 6.51
N GLY A 270 -22.79 -7.92 6.41
CA GLY A 270 -23.79 -8.94 6.71
C GLY A 270 -24.96 -8.99 5.73
N TYR A 271 -24.74 -8.64 4.46
CA TYR A 271 -25.67 -8.95 3.36
C TYR A 271 -25.51 -10.39 2.87
N LEU A 272 -24.28 -10.91 2.90
CA LEU A 272 -23.98 -12.32 2.65
C LEU A 272 -23.77 -13.03 3.98
N LEU A 273 -24.37 -14.21 4.12
CA LEU A 273 -24.19 -15.14 5.24
C LEU A 273 -23.82 -16.51 4.69
N VAL A 274 -23.27 -17.38 5.52
CA VAL A 274 -22.92 -18.76 5.11
C VAL A 274 -23.53 -19.76 6.06
N PHE A 275 -24.59 -20.46 5.65
CA PHE A 275 -25.25 -21.50 6.44
C PHE A 275 -24.97 -22.86 5.85
N ASP A 276 -24.44 -23.77 6.66
CA ASP A 276 -24.11 -25.14 6.25
C ASP A 276 -23.28 -25.18 4.96
N GLY A 277 -22.28 -24.29 4.89
CA GLY A 277 -21.41 -24.10 3.74
C GLY A 277 -22.04 -23.40 2.54
N LYS A 278 -23.35 -23.12 2.53
CA LYS A 278 -24.02 -22.42 1.44
C LYS A 278 -24.10 -20.92 1.69
N ILE A 279 -23.80 -20.14 0.66
CA ILE A 279 -23.89 -18.69 0.70
C ILE A 279 -25.35 -18.28 0.55
N VAL A 280 -25.87 -17.49 1.47
CA VAL A 280 -27.24 -16.99 1.45
C VAL A 280 -27.27 -15.48 1.59
N LEU A 281 -28.33 -14.86 1.06
CA LEU A 281 -28.64 -13.46 1.31
C LEU A 281 -29.29 -13.30 2.69
N ASN A 282 -28.93 -12.25 3.41
CA ASN A 282 -29.56 -11.90 4.67
C ASN A 282 -30.94 -11.26 4.42
N ASP A 283 -31.99 -12.05 4.57
CA ASP A 283 -33.39 -11.61 4.41
C ASP A 283 -33.87 -10.63 5.50
N GLN A 284 -33.11 -10.47 6.58
CA GLN A 284 -33.43 -9.54 7.67
C GLN A 284 -33.02 -8.10 7.37
N LYS A 285 -32.29 -7.87 6.28
CA LYS A 285 -31.91 -6.52 5.83
C LYS A 285 -32.81 -6.04 4.71
N TRP A 286 -32.99 -4.72 4.66
CA TRP A 286 -33.49 -4.10 3.44
C TRP A 286 -32.41 -4.21 2.35
N ILE A 287 -32.72 -4.95 1.29
CA ILE A 287 -31.81 -5.20 0.17
C ILE A 287 -32.47 -4.66 -1.10
N PRO A 288 -31.91 -3.61 -1.73
CA PRO A 288 -32.33 -3.11 -3.03
C PRO A 288 -32.19 -4.17 -4.12
N ASP A 289 -33.02 -4.08 -5.17
CA ASP A 289 -33.00 -5.03 -6.29
C ASP A 289 -31.63 -5.11 -6.97
N SER A 290 -30.91 -3.98 -7.09
CA SER A 290 -29.56 -3.96 -7.65
C SER A 290 -28.56 -4.86 -6.89
N ILE A 291 -28.70 -4.99 -5.57
CA ILE A 291 -27.88 -5.90 -4.77
C ILE A 291 -28.38 -7.34 -4.92
N ARG A 292 -29.71 -7.56 -4.99
CA ARG A 292 -30.29 -8.89 -5.22
C ARG A 292 -29.82 -9.48 -6.55
N GLU A 293 -29.88 -8.69 -7.62
CA GLU A 293 -29.41 -9.07 -8.95
C GLU A 293 -27.90 -9.38 -8.95
N TYR A 294 -27.11 -8.56 -8.26
CA TYR A 294 -25.67 -8.79 -8.13
C TYR A 294 -25.33 -10.09 -7.38
N VAL A 295 -26.09 -10.42 -6.34
CA VAL A 295 -25.85 -11.60 -5.50
C VAL A 295 -26.54 -12.86 -6.02
N ALA A 296 -27.58 -12.74 -6.85
CA ALA A 296 -28.28 -13.88 -7.45
C ALA A 296 -27.35 -14.98 -8.01
N PRO A 297 -26.27 -14.68 -8.75
CA PRO A 297 -25.36 -15.72 -9.23
C PRO A 297 -24.48 -16.36 -8.13
N ILE A 298 -24.36 -15.73 -6.97
CA ILE A 298 -23.52 -16.15 -5.83
C ILE A 298 -24.34 -16.96 -4.82
N ALA A 299 -25.60 -16.57 -4.58
CA ALA A 299 -26.49 -17.22 -3.64
C ALA A 299 -26.69 -18.71 -3.99
N GLY A 300 -26.65 -19.57 -2.98
CA GLY A 300 -26.76 -21.02 -3.10
C GLY A 300 -25.46 -21.75 -3.45
N ARG A 301 -24.38 -21.04 -3.82
CA ARG A 301 -23.06 -21.66 -4.00
C ARG A 301 -22.46 -22.10 -2.67
N LEU A 302 -21.56 -23.08 -2.75
CA LEU A 302 -20.74 -23.50 -1.61
C LEU A 302 -19.58 -22.54 -1.41
N CYS A 303 -19.38 -22.08 -0.17
CA CYS A 303 -18.20 -21.30 0.22
C CYS A 303 -16.99 -22.23 0.25
N SER A 304 -15.94 -21.91 -0.53
CA SER A 304 -14.75 -22.78 -0.65
C SER A 304 -13.94 -22.88 0.65
N CYS A 305 -14.14 -21.96 1.58
CA CYS A 305 -13.45 -21.92 2.87
C CYS A 305 -14.28 -22.51 4.01
N TRP A 306 -15.45 -23.09 3.74
CA TRP A 306 -16.23 -23.81 4.74
C TRP A 306 -15.61 -25.18 5.05
N SER A 307 -15.30 -25.42 6.33
CA SER A 307 -14.79 -26.68 6.87
C SER A 307 -15.13 -26.80 8.35
N ASP A 308 -14.88 -27.95 8.97
CA ASP A 308 -15.09 -28.13 10.41
C ASP A 308 -14.28 -27.14 11.26
N ALA A 309 -13.11 -26.72 10.77
CA ALA A 309 -12.26 -25.73 11.44
C ALA A 309 -12.80 -24.29 11.34
N THR A 310 -13.48 -23.93 10.24
CA THR A 310 -13.96 -22.56 10.00
C THR A 310 -15.43 -22.35 10.33
N LYS A 311 -16.19 -23.44 10.48
CA LYS A 311 -17.63 -23.44 10.74
C LYS A 311 -18.03 -22.54 11.91
N GLY A 312 -17.33 -22.63 13.04
CA GLY A 312 -17.63 -21.82 14.23
C GLY A 312 -17.51 -20.31 13.98
N TYR A 313 -16.59 -19.88 13.11
CA TYR A 313 -16.42 -18.46 12.77
C TYR A 313 -17.56 -17.94 11.88
N PHE A 314 -18.00 -18.75 10.91
CA PHE A 314 -19.17 -18.43 10.09
C PHE A 314 -20.44 -18.39 10.92
N GLU A 315 -20.63 -19.33 11.85
CA GLU A 315 -21.78 -19.33 12.76
C GLU A 315 -21.80 -18.09 13.66
N ALA A 316 -20.64 -17.67 14.18
CA ALA A 316 -20.52 -16.44 14.96
C ALA A 316 -20.86 -15.20 14.13
N HIS A 317 -20.42 -15.14 12.85
CA HIS A 317 -20.79 -14.07 11.94
C HIS A 317 -22.30 -14.06 11.67
N ASN A 318 -22.88 -15.23 11.37
CA ASN A 318 -24.32 -15.37 11.14
C ASN A 318 -25.13 -14.93 12.36
N LYS A 319 -24.72 -15.29 13.57
CA LYS A 319 -25.42 -14.86 14.80
C LYS A 319 -25.34 -13.36 15.06
N LYS A 320 -24.29 -12.68 14.56
CA LYS A 320 -24.13 -11.23 14.71
C LYS A 320 -25.09 -10.45 13.81
N PHE A 321 -25.34 -10.97 12.60
CA PHE A 321 -26.07 -10.27 11.54
C PHE A 321 -27.44 -10.86 11.23
N GLY A 322 -27.67 -12.12 11.62
CA GLY A 322 -28.96 -12.82 11.68
C GLY A 322 -29.50 -12.83 13.11
N ARG A 323 -30.70 -13.40 13.31
CA ARG A 323 -31.32 -13.58 14.63
C ARG A 323 -30.89 -14.87 15.30
#